data_AF-A0A0E0MQ99-F1
#
_entry.id   AF-A0A0E0MQ99-F1
#
_cell.length_a   1.000
_cell.length_b   1.000
_cell.length_c   1.000
_cell.angle_alpha   90.00
_cell.angle_beta   90.00
_cell.angle_gamma   90.00
#
_symmetry.space_group_name_H-M   'P 1'
#
loop_
_entity.id
_entity.type
_entity.pdbx_description
1 polymer ?
#
loop_
_entity_poly.entity_id
_entity_poly.type
_entity_poly.pdbx_seq_one_letter_code
_entity_poly.pdbx_strand_id
1 'polypeptide(L)'
;MAAAARRGASIRPCNGMKVRAWRAETATAPDQAVVERRRGDSAERRDALAGAPPPPLPPERRGCSEQQGGGGMSAAGRRLGAGDGDGRMRGGGRRPPPLEFGCFAPSPLSSSGGVGPTELRRARVQIGRKPGMGHPHPHPYAPAELHLPGFVPLQLSQAQILVPYLATSLFLLLAVWLISGRCSRRLSDTDRWLMCWWAFTGLTHIIIEGTFVFAPNFFSNQNPSYFDEVWKEYSKGDSRYVARDPATVTVEGITAVLEGPASLLAVYAIASGKSYSHILQFTVCLGQLYGCLVYFITAYLDGFNFWTSPFYFWAYFIGANSSWVVIPTMIAIRSWKKICAAFQVEKVKTK
;
A
#
# COMPACT_ATOMS: atom_id res chain seq x y z
N MET A 1 68.44 45.36 -27.73
CA MET A 1 67.02 45.41 -28.15
C MET A 1 66.14 45.39 -26.89
N ALA A 2 65.21 46.36 -26.82
CA ALA A 2 64.16 46.70 -25.84
C ALA A 2 63.81 45.69 -24.70
N ALA A 3 63.76 46.07 -23.40
CA ALA A 3 62.77 46.89 -22.66
C ALA A 3 61.37 46.19 -22.55
N ALA A 4 60.61 46.10 -21.44
CA ALA A 4 60.59 46.77 -20.13
C ALA A 4 59.64 46.05 -19.12
N ALA A 5 59.76 46.45 -17.83
CA ALA A 5 58.74 46.59 -16.75
C ALA A 5 57.98 45.34 -16.21
N ARG A 6 58.20 44.90 -14.96
CA ARG A 6 57.72 45.41 -13.65
C ARG A 6 56.19 45.62 -13.54
N ARG A 7 55.55 44.86 -12.64
CA ARG A 7 54.85 45.34 -11.41
C ARG A 7 54.20 44.17 -10.65
N GLY A 8 54.52 44.07 -9.36
CA GLY A 8 53.73 43.31 -8.40
C GLY A 8 52.50 44.10 -7.96
N ALA A 9 51.45 43.39 -7.59
CA ALA A 9 50.27 43.94 -6.92
C ALA A 9 50.05 43.17 -5.62
N SER A 10 50.21 43.91 -4.52
CA SER A 10 49.80 43.56 -3.16
C SER A 10 48.27 43.67 -3.05
N ILE A 11 47.62 42.67 -2.48
CA ILE A 11 46.23 42.76 -2.02
C ILE A 11 46.21 42.42 -0.53
N ARG A 12 45.77 43.40 0.25
CA ARG A 12 45.59 43.36 1.71
C ARG A 12 44.47 42.38 2.09
N PRO A 13 44.52 41.71 3.26
CA PRO A 13 43.36 41.06 3.82
C PRO A 13 42.46 42.09 4.50
N CYS A 14 41.18 42.14 4.09
CA CYS A 14 40.14 42.87 4.79
C CYS A 14 39.81 42.15 6.11
N ASN A 15 39.99 42.86 7.22
CA ASN A 15 39.35 42.58 8.50
C ASN A 15 37.83 42.69 8.35
N GLY A 16 37.09 41.74 8.93
CA GLY A 16 35.70 41.98 9.30
C GLY A 16 34.70 40.84 9.08
N MET A 17 34.90 39.69 9.73
CA MET A 17 33.76 38.87 10.19
C MET A 17 34.23 37.97 11.33
N LYS A 18 33.81 38.30 12.56
CA LYS A 18 33.96 37.44 13.74
C LYS A 18 33.08 36.21 13.56
N VAL A 19 33.67 35.09 13.14
CA VAL A 19 33.05 33.77 13.32
C VAL A 19 33.25 33.40 14.79
N ARG A 20 32.17 33.42 15.58
CA ARG A 20 32.20 32.88 16.95
C ARG A 20 32.49 31.39 16.86
N ALA A 21 33.64 30.98 17.37
CA ALA A 21 33.93 29.60 17.68
C ALA A 21 32.87 29.11 18.69
N TRP A 22 32.09 28.10 18.31
CA TRP A 22 31.26 27.35 19.25
C TRP A 22 32.22 26.56 20.14
N ARG A 23 32.44 27.04 21.36
CA ARG A 23 33.17 26.32 22.40
C ARG A 23 32.21 25.23 22.90
N ALA A 24 32.62 23.97 22.79
CA ALA A 24 31.90 22.86 23.39
C ALA A 24 31.97 22.99 24.92
N GLU A 25 30.85 23.36 25.55
CA GLU A 25 30.67 23.19 26.99
C GLU A 25 30.38 21.72 27.25
N THR A 26 31.28 21.09 28.00
CA THR A 26 31.11 19.79 28.63
C THR A 26 29.86 19.81 29.50
N ALA A 27 28.86 19.02 29.16
CA ALA A 27 27.68 18.80 29.98
C ALA A 27 28.07 18.12 31.30
N THR A 28 27.99 18.86 32.41
CA THR A 28 27.97 18.32 33.76
C THR A 28 26.66 17.58 34.02
N ALA A 29 26.76 16.44 34.72
CA ALA A 29 25.63 15.58 35.07
C ALA A 29 24.54 16.33 35.85
N PRO A 30 23.25 15.96 35.70
CA PRO A 30 22.17 16.61 36.43
C PRO A 30 22.23 16.31 37.93
N ASP A 31 21.94 17.34 38.72
CA ASP A 31 21.92 17.38 40.17
C ASP A 31 20.94 16.35 40.76
N GLN A 32 21.41 15.47 41.65
CA GLN A 32 20.63 14.35 42.21
C GLN A 32 19.38 14.82 42.97
N ALA A 33 19.39 16.05 43.50
CA ALA A 33 18.27 16.64 44.22
C ALA A 33 17.01 16.85 43.34
N VAL A 34 17.18 17.05 42.02
CA VAL A 34 16.05 17.26 41.09
C VAL A 34 15.38 15.94 40.71
N VAL A 35 16.14 14.84 40.72
CA VAL A 35 15.64 13.49 40.39
C VAL A 35 14.80 12.92 41.53
N GLU A 36 15.19 13.15 42.79
CA GLU A 36 14.43 12.68 43.95
C GLU A 36 13.10 13.42 44.11
N ARG A 37 13.08 14.74 43.86
CA ARG A 37 11.85 15.55 43.96
C ARG A 37 10.79 15.12 42.94
N ARG A 38 11.19 14.69 41.73
CA ARG A 38 10.26 14.13 40.71
C ARG A 38 9.75 12.72 41.04
N ARG A 39 10.50 11.93 41.82
CA ARG A 39 10.06 10.60 42.28
C ARG A 39 9.00 10.71 43.39
N GLY A 40 9.14 11.70 44.28
CA GLY A 40 8.14 12.00 45.32
C GLY A 40 6.77 12.34 44.75
N ASP A 41 6.71 13.31 43.81
CA ASP A 41 5.45 13.73 43.17
C ASP A 41 4.72 12.60 42.40
N SER A 42 5.47 11.61 41.90
CA SER A 42 4.90 10.48 41.16
C SER A 42 4.35 9.37 42.07
N ALA A 43 4.84 9.26 43.31
CA ALA A 43 4.32 8.32 44.29
C ALA A 43 3.01 8.85 44.90
N GLU A 44 2.97 10.13 45.25
CA GLU A 44 1.79 10.79 45.84
C GLU A 44 0.59 10.81 44.87
N ARG A 45 0.85 10.94 43.55
CA ARG A 45 -0.19 10.84 42.52
C ARG A 45 -0.74 9.43 42.31
N ARG A 46 0.02 8.38 42.66
CA ARG A 46 -0.43 6.98 42.53
C ARG A 46 -1.36 6.59 43.67
N ASP A 47 -1.09 7.07 44.88
CA ASP A 47 -1.93 6.79 46.05
C ASP A 47 -3.29 7.51 45.97
N ALA A 48 -3.35 8.69 45.34
CA ALA A 48 -4.60 9.41 45.11
C ALA A 48 -5.56 8.73 44.09
N LEU A 49 -5.07 7.79 43.27
CA LEU A 49 -5.86 7.09 42.24
C LEU A 49 -6.39 5.71 42.68
N ALA A 50 -5.99 5.22 43.85
CA ALA A 50 -6.39 3.90 44.36
C ALA A 50 -7.75 3.88 45.09
N GLY A 51 -8.39 5.05 45.30
CA GLY A 51 -9.62 5.19 46.11
C GLY A 51 -10.90 5.58 45.35
N ALA A 52 -10.88 5.65 44.02
CA ALA A 52 -12.06 6.09 43.26
C ALA A 52 -12.99 4.91 42.91
N PRO A 53 -14.32 5.00 43.16
CA PRO A 53 -15.27 3.97 42.76
C PRO A 53 -15.45 3.93 41.22
N PRO A 54 -15.78 2.76 40.65
CA PRO A 54 -15.90 2.60 39.20
C PRO A 54 -17.11 3.36 38.63
N PRO A 55 -17.05 3.81 37.36
CA PRO A 55 -18.15 4.52 36.72
C PRO A 55 -19.34 3.59 36.40
N PRO A 56 -20.59 4.11 36.38
CA PRO A 56 -21.77 3.29 36.11
C PRO A 56 -21.86 2.87 34.63
N LEU A 57 -22.37 1.66 34.41
CA LEU A 57 -22.58 1.06 33.08
C LEU A 57 -23.73 1.72 32.31
N PRO A 58 -23.68 1.79 30.96
CA PRO A 58 -24.74 2.37 30.14
C PRO A 58 -25.97 1.42 30.01
N PRO A 59 -27.18 1.96 29.80
CA PRO A 59 -28.41 1.15 29.77
C PRO A 59 -28.57 0.34 28.48
N GLU A 60 -29.06 -0.90 28.64
CA GLU A 60 -29.41 -1.83 27.56
C GLU A 60 -30.51 -1.29 26.63
N ARG A 61 -30.32 -1.42 25.32
CA ARG A 61 -31.39 -1.26 24.33
C ARG A 61 -32.26 -2.52 24.28
N ARG A 62 -33.48 -2.44 24.81
CA ARG A 62 -34.55 -3.42 24.53
C ARG A 62 -35.04 -3.26 23.10
N GLY A 63 -35.24 -4.40 22.44
CA GLY A 63 -35.78 -4.49 21.08
C GLY A 63 -37.25 -4.06 20.99
N CYS A 64 -37.63 -3.58 19.81
CA CYS A 64 -39.03 -3.42 19.41
C CYS A 64 -39.37 -4.46 18.36
N SER A 65 -40.24 -5.39 18.74
CA SER A 65 -41.03 -6.23 17.84
C SER A 65 -42.33 -5.52 17.45
N GLU A 66 -42.84 -5.94 16.30
CA GLU A 66 -44.05 -5.52 15.59
C GLU A 66 -45.31 -5.38 16.46
N GLN A 67 -46.16 -4.41 16.10
CA GLN A 67 -47.61 -4.63 16.11
C GLN A 67 -48.36 -3.75 15.10
N GLN A 68 -49.39 -4.38 14.53
CA GLN A 68 -50.21 -4.02 13.35
C GLN A 68 -51.38 -3.07 13.66
N GLY A 69 -51.97 -2.53 12.57
CA GLY A 69 -53.35 -2.05 12.45
C GLY A 69 -53.48 -0.52 12.55
N GLY A 70 -54.23 0.22 11.72
CA GLY A 70 -55.24 -0.10 10.70
C GLY A 70 -56.28 1.05 10.70
N GLY A 71 -56.58 1.62 9.53
CA GLY A 71 -57.68 2.60 9.27
C GLY A 71 -57.40 4.04 9.70
N GLY A 72 -57.81 5.11 9.01
CA GLY A 72 -58.65 5.32 7.83
C GLY A 72 -59.26 6.74 7.89
N MET A 73 -59.25 7.47 6.75
CA MET A 73 -60.04 8.69 6.43
C MET A 73 -59.81 9.99 7.26
N SER A 74 -60.03 11.21 6.77
CA SER A 74 -60.16 11.88 5.46
C SER A 74 -60.47 13.36 5.75
N ALA A 75 -60.05 14.27 4.85
CA ALA A 75 -60.59 15.63 4.60
C ALA A 75 -60.40 16.68 5.71
N ALA A 76 -60.34 18.00 5.51
CA ALA A 76 -60.45 18.97 4.41
C ALA A 76 -59.60 20.19 4.86
N GLY A 77 -59.14 21.16 4.06
CA GLY A 77 -59.84 21.92 3.03
C GLY A 77 -59.12 23.27 2.77
N ARG A 78 -59.12 23.67 1.48
CA ARG A 78 -59.30 25.03 0.89
C ARG A 78 -58.47 26.22 1.43
N ARG A 79 -57.62 26.83 0.58
CA ARG A 79 -57.86 28.02 -0.32
C ARG A 79 -57.95 29.34 0.49
N LEU A 80 -57.41 30.52 0.14
CA LEU A 80 -56.89 31.19 -1.07
C LEU A 80 -56.10 32.44 -0.59
N GLY A 81 -55.25 33.02 -1.44
CA GLY A 81 -54.77 34.40 -1.27
C GLY A 81 -53.73 34.81 -2.32
N ALA A 82 -54.12 35.67 -3.26
CA ALA A 82 -53.36 36.16 -4.40
C ALA A 82 -52.51 37.41 -4.07
N GLY A 83 -51.53 37.72 -4.92
CA GLY A 83 -50.81 39.00 -4.92
C GLY A 83 -49.79 39.11 -6.07
N ASP A 84 -50.08 40.03 -7.00
CA ASP A 84 -49.34 40.42 -8.21
C ASP A 84 -47.91 40.96 -8.00
N GLY A 85 -47.09 40.97 -9.05
CA GLY A 85 -45.88 41.81 -9.13
C GLY A 85 -44.92 41.49 -10.28
N ASP A 86 -45.06 42.25 -11.37
CA ASP A 86 -44.23 42.28 -12.59
C ASP A 86 -42.76 42.71 -12.33
N GLY A 87 -41.82 42.31 -13.20
CA GLY A 87 -40.41 42.71 -13.08
C GLY A 87 -39.39 41.93 -13.92
N ARG A 88 -39.32 42.25 -15.22
CA ARG A 88 -38.35 41.74 -16.20
C ARG A 88 -36.91 42.25 -15.95
N MET A 89 -35.91 41.36 -15.87
CA MET A 89 -34.50 41.69 -16.15
C MET A 89 -33.74 40.48 -16.73
N ARG A 90 -32.94 40.77 -17.76
CA ARG A 90 -32.14 39.85 -18.57
C ARG A 90 -30.83 39.45 -17.88
N GLY A 91 -30.46 38.17 -17.99
CA GLY A 91 -29.10 37.62 -17.88
C GLY A 91 -29.17 36.17 -18.37
N GLY A 92 -28.40 35.66 -19.34
CA GLY A 92 -27.00 35.92 -19.63
C GLY A 92 -26.15 34.82 -18.98
N GLY A 93 -26.23 33.58 -19.48
CA GLY A 93 -25.36 32.49 -19.02
C GLY A 93 -25.87 31.09 -19.38
N ARG A 94 -25.29 30.49 -20.41
CA ARG A 94 -25.52 29.09 -20.82
C ARG A 94 -25.04 28.15 -19.70
N ARG A 95 -25.91 27.25 -19.22
CA ARG A 95 -25.53 26.00 -18.54
C ARG A 95 -25.91 24.82 -19.46
N PRO A 96 -25.07 23.79 -19.60
CA PRO A 96 -25.45 22.57 -20.31
C PRO A 96 -26.45 21.73 -19.50
N PRO A 97 -27.28 20.89 -20.16
CA PRO A 97 -28.31 20.09 -19.50
C PRO A 97 -27.72 18.91 -18.71
N PRO A 98 -28.42 18.43 -17.66
CA PRO A 98 -28.04 17.21 -16.94
C PRO A 98 -28.34 15.94 -17.75
N LEU A 99 -27.43 14.97 -17.67
CA LEU A 99 -27.63 13.61 -18.17
C LEU A 99 -28.60 12.88 -17.24
N GLU A 100 -29.74 12.46 -17.79
CA GLU A 100 -30.72 11.63 -17.09
C GLU A 100 -30.19 10.21 -16.87
N PHE A 101 -30.32 9.72 -15.63
CA PHE A 101 -30.16 8.32 -15.29
C PHE A 101 -31.43 7.55 -15.69
N GLY A 102 -31.32 6.71 -16.72
CA GLY A 102 -32.39 5.80 -17.12
C GLY A 102 -32.58 4.66 -16.11
N CYS A 103 -33.68 4.70 -15.36
CA CYS A 103 -34.21 3.58 -14.61
C CYS A 103 -34.77 2.52 -15.59
N PHE A 104 -34.25 1.30 -15.53
CA PHE A 104 -34.87 0.14 -16.19
C PHE A 104 -36.10 -0.32 -15.40
N ALA A 105 -37.27 -0.25 -16.04
CA ALA A 105 -38.50 -0.88 -15.56
C ALA A 105 -38.57 -2.36 -16.00
N PRO A 106 -39.15 -3.28 -15.19
CA PRO A 106 -39.34 -4.66 -15.59
C PRO A 106 -40.64 -4.86 -16.38
N SER A 107 -40.57 -5.66 -17.45
CA SER A 107 -41.73 -6.08 -18.24
C SER A 107 -42.35 -7.39 -17.72
N PRO A 108 -43.64 -7.67 -18.00
CA PRO A 108 -44.49 -8.50 -17.14
C PRO A 108 -44.49 -10.00 -17.46
N LEU A 109 -44.80 -10.77 -16.40
CA LEU A 109 -45.14 -12.19 -16.43
C LEU A 109 -46.41 -12.47 -17.25
N SER A 110 -46.37 -13.50 -18.08
CA SER A 110 -47.54 -14.12 -18.68
C SER A 110 -47.74 -15.53 -18.09
N SER A 111 -48.94 -15.74 -17.57
CA SER A 111 -49.43 -17.00 -16.98
C SER A 111 -50.09 -17.89 -18.02
N SER A 112 -49.82 -19.20 -18.00
CA SER A 112 -50.86 -20.21 -18.26
C SER A 112 -50.43 -21.62 -17.84
N GLY A 113 -51.37 -22.37 -17.27
CA GLY A 113 -51.42 -23.84 -17.31
C GLY A 113 -50.96 -24.58 -16.06
N GLY A 114 -51.89 -24.87 -15.14
CA GLY A 114 -51.68 -25.82 -14.05
C GLY A 114 -51.88 -27.28 -14.49
N VAL A 115 -51.07 -28.19 -13.95
CA VAL A 115 -51.32 -29.65 -13.91
C VAL A 115 -50.79 -30.18 -12.57
N GLY A 116 -51.60 -31.01 -11.91
CA GLY A 116 -51.38 -31.54 -10.54
C GLY A 116 -50.28 -32.60 -10.39
N PRO A 117 -50.08 -33.13 -9.16
CA PRO A 117 -48.83 -33.77 -8.76
C PRO A 117 -48.89 -35.29 -8.91
N THR A 118 -48.08 -35.86 -9.81
CA THR A 118 -47.70 -37.29 -9.73
C THR A 118 -46.42 -37.56 -10.52
N GLU A 119 -45.58 -38.45 -9.99
CA GLU A 119 -44.43 -39.12 -10.63
C GLU A 119 -43.11 -38.33 -10.78
N LEU A 120 -42.39 -38.30 -9.66
CA LEU A 120 -40.94 -38.08 -9.58
C LEU A 120 -40.21 -39.27 -10.24
N ARG A 121 -39.97 -39.20 -11.56
CA ARG A 121 -38.98 -40.05 -12.24
C ARG A 121 -37.84 -39.21 -12.82
N ARG A 122 -36.65 -39.57 -12.35
CA ARG A 122 -35.33 -38.99 -12.62
C ARG A 122 -34.99 -39.02 -14.12
N ALA A 123 -35.39 -38.00 -14.86
CA ALA A 123 -34.90 -37.74 -16.21
C ALA A 123 -33.55 -37.02 -16.12
N ARG A 124 -32.47 -37.77 -16.27
CA ARG A 124 -31.11 -37.25 -16.44
C ARG A 124 -31.10 -36.53 -17.80
N VAL A 125 -31.24 -35.20 -17.78
CA VAL A 125 -30.98 -34.37 -18.96
C VAL A 125 -29.51 -34.55 -19.30
N GLN A 126 -29.21 -35.40 -20.29
CA GLN A 126 -27.94 -35.37 -21.00
C GLN A 126 -27.89 -34.05 -21.74
N ILE A 127 -27.34 -33.02 -21.09
CA ILE A 127 -26.89 -31.82 -21.78
C ILE A 127 -25.84 -32.30 -22.77
N GLY A 128 -26.19 -32.24 -24.06
CA GLY A 128 -25.30 -32.58 -25.15
C GLY A 128 -23.98 -31.83 -24.98
N ARG A 129 -22.91 -32.61 -24.87
CA ARG A 129 -21.54 -32.11 -24.93
C ARG A 129 -21.39 -31.39 -26.28
N LYS A 130 -21.32 -30.07 -26.28
CA LYS A 130 -20.92 -29.32 -27.48
C LYS A 130 -19.52 -29.81 -27.89
N PRO A 131 -19.32 -30.33 -29.11
CA PRO A 131 -17.98 -30.64 -29.60
C PRO A 131 -17.34 -29.32 -30.02
N GLY A 132 -16.39 -28.82 -29.22
CA GLY A 132 -15.71 -27.56 -29.52
C GLY A 132 -14.98 -26.89 -28.36
N MET A 133 -15.10 -27.37 -27.12
CA MET A 133 -14.20 -26.94 -26.03
C MET A 133 -12.93 -27.79 -26.14
N GLY A 134 -11.89 -27.24 -26.76
CA GLY A 134 -10.56 -27.85 -26.75
C GLY A 134 -10.18 -28.26 -25.32
N HIS A 135 -9.51 -29.41 -25.17
CA HIS A 135 -8.95 -29.80 -23.88
C HIS A 135 -8.15 -28.61 -23.33
N PRO A 136 -8.32 -28.21 -22.05
CA PRO A 136 -7.44 -27.24 -21.43
C PRO A 136 -6.00 -27.69 -21.68
N HIS A 137 -5.18 -26.83 -22.28
CA HIS A 137 -3.78 -27.14 -22.44
C HIS A 137 -3.20 -27.38 -21.03
N PRO A 138 -2.54 -28.52 -20.78
CA PRO A 138 -2.07 -28.84 -19.44
C PRO A 138 -1.06 -27.78 -18.98
N HIS A 139 -1.33 -27.16 -17.84
CA HIS A 139 -0.45 -26.19 -17.19
C HIS A 139 -0.20 -26.61 -15.73
N PRO A 140 0.89 -26.14 -15.09
CA PRO A 140 1.24 -26.59 -13.75
C PRO A 140 0.46 -25.90 -12.62
N TYR A 141 -0.29 -24.83 -12.93
CA TYR A 141 -0.93 -23.94 -11.95
C TYR A 141 -2.22 -24.51 -11.33
N ALA A 142 -2.60 -23.95 -10.17
CA ALA A 142 -3.81 -24.32 -9.44
C ALA A 142 -4.88 -23.21 -9.53
N PRO A 143 -6.17 -23.55 -9.69
CA PRO A 143 -6.70 -24.89 -9.91
C PRO A 143 -6.36 -25.43 -11.31
N ALA A 144 -6.40 -26.75 -11.50
CA ALA A 144 -6.02 -27.40 -12.76
C ALA A 144 -6.94 -27.04 -13.93
N GLU A 145 -8.16 -26.58 -13.62
CA GLU A 145 -9.17 -26.15 -14.57
C GLU A 145 -9.01 -24.69 -15.04
N LEU A 146 -7.98 -23.98 -14.55
CA LEU A 146 -7.74 -22.59 -14.89
C LEU A 146 -7.60 -22.42 -16.41
N HIS A 147 -8.31 -21.45 -16.99
CA HIS A 147 -8.29 -21.24 -18.43
C HIS A 147 -7.16 -20.28 -18.82
N LEU A 148 -6.06 -20.83 -19.33
CA LEU A 148 -4.90 -20.08 -19.80
C LEU A 148 -4.73 -20.20 -21.33
N PRO A 149 -5.43 -19.37 -22.11
CA PRO A 149 -5.38 -19.44 -23.57
C PRO A 149 -3.97 -19.13 -24.09
N GLY A 150 -3.47 -19.96 -24.99
CA GLY A 150 -2.15 -19.78 -25.58
C GLY A 150 -0.99 -19.98 -24.60
N PHE A 151 -1.21 -20.67 -23.47
CA PHE A 151 -0.16 -20.94 -22.47
C PHE A 151 1.12 -21.50 -23.10
N VAL A 152 2.24 -20.86 -22.77
CA VAL A 152 3.59 -21.28 -23.13
C VAL A 152 4.32 -21.70 -21.85
N PRO A 153 4.81 -22.96 -21.77
CA PRO A 153 5.61 -23.43 -20.64
C PRO A 153 6.86 -22.57 -20.36
N LEU A 154 7.43 -22.71 -19.17
CA LEU A 154 8.73 -22.11 -18.84
C LEU A 154 9.81 -22.63 -19.79
N GLN A 155 10.60 -21.70 -20.32
CA GLN A 155 11.78 -21.99 -21.15
C GLN A 155 13.07 -21.91 -20.32
N LEU A 156 13.04 -21.19 -19.18
CA LEU A 156 14.15 -21.10 -18.24
C LEU A 156 13.95 -22.07 -17.07
N SER A 157 15.05 -22.69 -16.64
CA SER A 157 15.07 -23.41 -15.37
C SER A 157 15.00 -22.45 -14.18
N GLN A 158 14.58 -22.95 -13.02
CA GLN A 158 14.53 -22.17 -11.78
C GLN A 158 15.89 -21.54 -11.43
N ALA A 159 17.01 -22.23 -11.70
CA ALA A 159 18.34 -21.69 -11.47
C ALA A 159 18.68 -20.52 -12.43
N GLN A 160 18.28 -20.62 -13.70
CA GLN A 160 18.45 -19.55 -14.69
C GLN A 160 17.60 -18.31 -14.38
N ILE A 161 16.59 -18.44 -13.53
CA ILE A 161 15.80 -17.31 -13.00
C ILE A 161 16.42 -16.80 -11.69
N LEU A 162 16.65 -17.70 -10.73
CA LEU A 162 17.08 -17.29 -9.39
C LEU A 162 18.49 -16.70 -9.36
N VAL A 163 19.45 -17.26 -10.11
CA VAL A 163 20.84 -16.80 -10.10
C VAL A 163 20.98 -15.37 -10.63
N PRO A 164 20.43 -15.01 -11.81
CA PRO A 164 20.45 -13.62 -12.27
C PRO A 164 19.73 -12.67 -11.32
N TYR A 165 18.56 -13.05 -10.79
CA TYR A 165 17.83 -12.24 -9.82
C TYR A 165 18.68 -11.91 -8.58
N LEU A 166 19.30 -12.93 -7.97
CA LEU A 166 20.15 -12.74 -6.80
C LEU A 166 21.42 -11.95 -7.14
N ALA A 167 22.07 -12.25 -8.28
CA ALA A 167 23.27 -11.54 -8.71
C ALA A 167 23.00 -10.04 -8.93
N THR A 168 21.91 -9.70 -9.64
CA THR A 168 21.50 -8.31 -9.86
C THR A 168 21.13 -7.63 -8.55
N SER A 169 20.44 -8.32 -7.65
CA SER A 169 20.08 -7.80 -6.32
C SER A 169 21.33 -7.49 -5.49
N LEU A 170 22.28 -8.41 -5.41
CA LEU A 170 23.54 -8.20 -4.70
C LEU A 170 24.39 -7.08 -5.32
N PHE A 171 24.43 -7.01 -6.65
CA PHE A 171 25.09 -5.93 -7.37
C PHE A 171 24.48 -4.57 -7.02
N LEU A 172 23.15 -4.47 -7.01
CA LEU A 172 22.44 -3.26 -6.60
C LEU A 172 22.78 -2.85 -5.15
N LEU A 173 22.70 -3.79 -4.21
CA LEU A 173 23.02 -3.52 -2.81
C LEU A 173 24.47 -3.04 -2.65
N LEU A 174 25.42 -3.67 -3.35
CA LEU A 174 26.82 -3.25 -3.35
C LEU A 174 26.98 -1.86 -3.96
N ALA A 175 26.34 -1.58 -5.10
CA ALA A 175 26.41 -0.27 -5.76
C ALA A 175 25.89 0.84 -4.83
N VAL A 176 24.71 0.66 -4.22
CA VAL A 176 24.13 1.62 -3.27
C VAL A 176 25.00 1.76 -2.02
N TRP A 177 25.58 0.68 -1.51
CA TRP A 177 26.50 0.70 -0.38
C TRP A 177 27.75 1.53 -0.67
N LEU A 178 28.36 1.36 -1.85
CA LEU A 178 29.54 2.11 -2.28
C LEU A 178 29.20 3.59 -2.55
N ILE A 179 28.10 3.87 -3.23
CA ILE A 179 27.63 5.24 -3.51
C ILE A 179 27.34 5.99 -2.21
N SER A 180 26.64 5.35 -1.27
CA SER A 180 26.31 5.96 0.03
C SER A 180 27.55 6.27 0.87
N GLY A 181 28.64 5.49 0.70
CA GLY A 181 29.92 5.77 1.34
C GLY A 181 30.66 6.99 0.78
N ARG A 182 30.30 7.44 -0.43
CA ARG A 182 30.86 8.64 -1.09
C ARG A 182 29.99 9.88 -0.89
N CYS A 183 28.86 9.78 -0.17
CA CYS A 183 28.01 10.92 0.12
C CYS A 183 28.78 11.98 0.95
N SER A 184 28.64 13.25 0.56
CA SER A 184 29.28 14.39 1.26
C SER A 184 28.79 14.51 2.70
N ARG A 185 27.54 14.13 2.96
CA ARG A 185 27.00 13.95 4.32
C ARG A 185 27.46 12.60 4.87
N ARG A 186 28.07 12.62 6.06
CA ARG A 186 28.40 11.38 6.79
C ARG A 186 27.11 10.66 7.20
N LEU A 187 26.76 9.61 6.47
CA LEU A 187 25.61 8.75 6.75
C LEU A 187 25.97 7.73 7.83
N SER A 188 25.02 7.40 8.70
CA SER A 188 25.17 6.28 9.62
C SER A 188 25.06 4.94 8.88
N ASP A 189 25.64 3.86 9.39
CA ASP A 189 25.50 2.54 8.75
C ASP A 189 24.05 2.10 8.64
N THR A 190 23.20 2.46 9.62
CA THR A 190 21.75 2.23 9.53
C THR A 190 21.14 2.95 8.33
N ASP A 191 21.49 4.22 8.10
CA ASP A 191 20.96 4.98 6.97
C ASP A 191 21.40 4.38 5.63
N ARG A 192 22.63 3.84 5.56
CA ARG A 192 23.17 3.17 4.37
C ARG A 192 22.44 1.86 4.08
N TRP A 193 22.19 1.04 5.11
CA TRP A 193 21.39 -0.18 4.97
C TRP A 193 19.94 0.12 4.58
N LEU A 194 19.34 1.18 5.15
CA LEU A 194 18.01 1.64 4.74
C LEU A 194 17.99 2.07 3.27
N MET A 195 19.01 2.80 2.80
CA MET A 195 19.12 3.14 1.37
C MET A 195 19.21 1.90 0.49
N CYS A 196 19.95 0.87 0.91
CA CYS A 196 20.05 -0.39 0.16
C CYS A 196 18.68 -1.09 0.07
N TRP A 197 17.97 -1.20 1.19
CA TRP A 197 16.61 -1.74 1.24
C TRP A 197 15.67 -0.94 0.32
N TRP A 198 15.59 0.38 0.49
CA TRP A 198 14.67 1.21 -0.29
C TRP A 198 14.96 1.22 -1.79
N ALA A 199 16.24 1.13 -2.19
CA ALA A 199 16.61 1.00 -3.59
C ALA A 199 16.18 -0.37 -4.15
N PHE A 200 16.45 -1.45 -3.41
CA PHE A 200 16.02 -2.80 -3.79
C PHE A 200 14.51 -2.88 -3.93
N THR A 201 13.78 -2.52 -2.89
CA THR A 201 12.32 -2.53 -2.86
C THR A 201 11.70 -1.64 -3.93
N GLY A 202 12.23 -0.42 -4.11
CA GLY A 202 11.74 0.50 -5.13
C GLY A 202 11.88 -0.05 -6.55
N LEU A 203 13.00 -0.70 -6.86
CA LEU A 203 13.22 -1.31 -8.17
C LEU A 203 12.44 -2.62 -8.34
N THR A 204 12.24 -3.40 -7.29
CA THR A 204 11.35 -4.58 -7.35
C THR A 204 9.93 -4.16 -7.71
N HIS A 205 9.36 -3.18 -7.02
CA HIS A 205 8.01 -2.68 -7.31
C HIS A 205 7.91 -2.12 -8.73
N ILE A 206 8.85 -1.26 -9.16
CA ILE A 206 8.75 -0.62 -10.48
C ILE A 206 8.99 -1.62 -11.62
N ILE A 207 10.03 -2.45 -11.52
CA ILE A 207 10.48 -3.30 -12.64
C ILE A 207 9.78 -4.65 -12.59
N ILE A 208 9.86 -5.35 -11.46
CA ILE A 208 9.32 -6.72 -11.36
C ILE A 208 7.79 -6.64 -11.35
N GLU A 209 7.20 -5.99 -10.35
CA GLU A 209 5.73 -5.91 -10.22
C GLU A 209 5.11 -5.09 -11.35
N GLY A 210 5.76 -4.01 -11.78
CA GLY A 210 5.35 -3.27 -12.97
C GLY A 210 5.24 -4.14 -14.22
N THR A 211 6.19 -5.05 -14.49
CA THR A 211 6.06 -5.98 -15.63
C THR A 211 4.87 -6.92 -15.47
N PHE A 212 4.55 -7.40 -14.27
CA PHE A 212 3.35 -8.20 -14.05
C PHE A 212 2.06 -7.42 -14.31
N VAL A 213 1.98 -6.18 -13.85
CA VAL A 213 0.79 -5.34 -13.98
C VAL A 213 0.57 -4.93 -15.44
N PHE A 214 1.62 -4.50 -16.12
CA PHE A 214 1.53 -3.93 -17.47
C PHE A 214 1.74 -4.92 -18.61
N ALA A 215 2.19 -6.16 -18.34
CA ALA A 215 2.26 -7.24 -19.32
C ALA A 215 1.28 -8.38 -18.96
N PRO A 216 -0.04 -8.21 -19.17
CA PRO A 216 -1.05 -9.18 -18.74
C PRO A 216 -0.94 -10.55 -19.40
N ASN A 217 -0.34 -10.61 -20.59
CA ASN A 217 -0.25 -11.83 -21.41
C ASN A 217 1.07 -12.58 -21.25
N PHE A 218 1.84 -12.31 -20.18
CA PHE A 218 3.18 -12.87 -19.94
C PHE A 218 3.25 -14.41 -20.06
N PHE A 219 2.16 -15.11 -19.74
CA PHE A 219 2.08 -16.58 -19.81
C PHE A 219 1.86 -17.15 -21.22
N SER A 220 1.53 -16.31 -22.20
CA SER A 220 1.21 -16.71 -23.59
C SER A 220 2.25 -16.25 -24.63
N ASN A 221 3.28 -15.53 -24.19
CA ASN A 221 4.33 -15.01 -25.05
C ASN A 221 5.18 -16.16 -25.62
N GLN A 222 5.22 -16.29 -26.95
CA GLN A 222 5.98 -17.34 -27.65
C GLN A 222 7.50 -17.17 -27.48
N ASN A 223 7.94 -15.90 -27.40
CA ASN A 223 9.31 -15.51 -27.10
C ASN A 223 9.30 -14.76 -25.76
N PRO A 224 9.23 -15.48 -24.63
CA PRO A 224 9.07 -14.87 -23.32
C PRO A 224 10.30 -14.06 -22.94
N SER A 225 10.07 -12.89 -22.36
CA SER A 225 11.12 -12.12 -21.70
C SER A 225 11.57 -12.81 -20.41
N TYR A 226 12.70 -12.39 -19.86
CA TYR A 226 13.13 -12.85 -18.54
C TYR A 226 12.05 -12.63 -17.45
N PHE A 227 11.34 -11.49 -17.51
CA PHE A 227 10.28 -11.18 -16.54
C PHE A 227 9.04 -12.06 -16.73
N ASP A 228 8.72 -12.44 -17.96
CA ASP A 228 7.63 -13.40 -18.23
C ASP A 228 7.95 -14.75 -17.58
N GLU A 229 9.19 -15.20 -17.67
CA GLU A 229 9.67 -16.43 -17.03
C GLU A 229 9.66 -16.31 -15.50
N VAL A 230 10.08 -15.17 -14.93
CA VAL A 230 9.97 -14.90 -13.48
C VAL A 230 8.53 -15.04 -13.01
N TRP A 231 7.57 -14.42 -13.72
CA TRP A 231 6.17 -14.45 -13.31
C TRP A 231 5.52 -15.80 -13.52
N LYS A 232 5.88 -16.54 -14.57
CA LYS A 232 5.47 -17.95 -14.73
C LYS A 232 6.00 -18.82 -13.60
N GLU A 233 7.27 -18.68 -13.20
CA GLU A 233 7.84 -19.45 -12.09
C GLU A 233 7.21 -19.07 -10.75
N TYR A 234 7.05 -17.77 -10.48
CA TYR A 234 6.43 -17.29 -9.24
C TYR A 234 4.97 -17.73 -9.13
N SER A 235 4.24 -17.82 -10.25
CA SER A 235 2.86 -18.28 -10.29
C SER A 235 2.68 -19.74 -9.85
N LYS A 236 3.76 -20.54 -9.75
CA LYS A 236 3.70 -21.87 -9.12
C LYS A 236 3.57 -21.80 -7.59
N GLY A 237 4.12 -20.73 -6.99
CA GLY A 237 3.92 -20.32 -5.59
C GLY A 237 2.53 -19.76 -5.36
N ASP A 238 2.07 -18.93 -6.30
CA ASP A 238 0.78 -18.26 -6.22
C ASP A 238 0.13 -18.10 -7.59
N SER A 239 -0.75 -19.03 -7.94
CA SER A 239 -1.41 -19.06 -9.25
C SER A 239 -2.39 -17.90 -9.45
N ARG A 240 -2.68 -17.09 -8.42
CA ARG A 240 -3.45 -15.85 -8.56
C ARG A 240 -2.74 -14.84 -9.47
N TYR A 241 -1.41 -14.89 -9.60
CA TYR A 241 -0.67 -14.05 -10.55
C TYR A 241 -0.98 -14.44 -12.00
N VAL A 242 -0.82 -15.71 -12.37
CA VAL A 242 -1.15 -16.14 -13.74
C VAL A 242 -2.65 -16.07 -14.05
N ALA A 243 -3.50 -16.30 -13.03
CA ALA A 243 -4.95 -16.10 -13.13
C ALA A 243 -5.36 -14.62 -13.22
N ARG A 244 -4.43 -13.70 -12.97
CA ARG A 244 -4.66 -12.26 -12.90
C ARG A 244 -5.77 -11.88 -11.94
N ASP A 245 -5.74 -12.47 -10.75
CA ASP A 245 -6.68 -12.17 -9.68
C ASP A 245 -6.80 -10.65 -9.44
N PRO A 246 -8.02 -10.09 -9.37
CA PRO A 246 -8.21 -8.65 -9.21
C PRO A 246 -7.54 -8.07 -7.97
N ALA A 247 -7.51 -8.79 -6.84
CA ALA A 247 -6.87 -8.29 -5.63
C ALA A 247 -5.35 -8.25 -5.80
N THR A 248 -4.75 -9.32 -6.32
CA THR A 248 -3.32 -9.36 -6.64
C THR A 248 -2.94 -8.27 -7.64
N VAL A 249 -3.62 -8.16 -8.78
CA VAL A 249 -3.32 -7.13 -9.79
C VAL A 249 -3.47 -5.72 -9.23
N THR A 250 -4.46 -5.48 -8.36
CA THR A 250 -4.68 -4.16 -7.75
C THR A 250 -3.57 -3.80 -6.76
N VAL A 251 -3.22 -4.72 -5.85
CA VAL A 251 -2.15 -4.49 -4.87
C VAL A 251 -0.83 -4.22 -5.59
N GLU A 252 -0.46 -5.07 -6.54
CA GLU A 252 0.78 -4.94 -7.32
C GLU A 252 0.77 -3.67 -8.20
N GLY A 253 -0.40 -3.26 -8.69
CA GLY A 253 -0.55 -2.01 -9.43
C GLY A 253 -0.25 -0.80 -8.56
N ILE A 254 -0.77 -0.78 -7.32
CA ILE A 254 -0.53 0.29 -6.35
C ILE A 254 0.94 0.31 -5.93
N THR A 255 1.54 -0.84 -5.64
CA THR A 255 2.95 -0.92 -5.25
C THR A 255 3.85 -0.44 -6.38
N ALA A 256 3.60 -0.87 -7.63
CA ALA A 256 4.40 -0.46 -8.78
C ALA A 256 4.35 1.05 -9.06
N VAL A 257 3.18 1.69 -8.97
CA VAL A 257 3.01 3.10 -9.37
C VAL A 257 3.17 4.09 -8.22
N LEU A 258 2.96 3.69 -6.96
CA LEU A 258 3.08 4.56 -5.80
C LEU A 258 4.26 4.18 -4.90
N GLU A 259 4.29 2.93 -4.42
CA GLU A 259 5.27 2.52 -3.40
C GLU A 259 6.69 2.39 -3.96
N GLY A 260 6.83 1.95 -5.20
CA GLY A 260 8.10 1.89 -5.92
C GLY A 260 8.77 3.26 -6.04
N PRO A 261 8.11 4.25 -6.67
CA PRO A 261 8.60 5.62 -6.73
C PRO A 261 8.84 6.25 -5.36
N ALA A 262 7.94 6.02 -4.40
CA ALA A 262 8.09 6.54 -3.03
C ALA A 262 9.29 5.92 -2.30
N SER A 263 9.62 4.65 -2.55
CA SER A 263 10.81 3.98 -2.02
C SER A 263 12.09 4.60 -2.58
N LEU A 264 12.15 4.87 -3.90
CA LEU A 264 13.30 5.58 -4.49
C LEU A 264 13.41 7.02 -3.96
N LEU A 265 12.28 7.70 -3.74
CA LEU A 265 12.26 8.99 -3.07
C LEU A 265 12.79 8.90 -1.63
N ALA A 266 12.55 7.79 -0.92
CA ALA A 266 13.11 7.57 0.42
C ALA A 266 14.64 7.48 0.38
N VAL A 267 15.23 6.83 -0.63
CA VAL A 267 16.69 6.83 -0.85
C VAL A 267 17.21 8.26 -0.98
N TYR A 268 16.59 9.08 -1.85
CA TYR A 268 16.95 10.48 -2.02
C TYR A 268 16.80 11.29 -0.73
N ALA A 269 15.70 11.08 0.00
CA ALA A 269 15.39 11.79 1.24
C ALA A 269 16.43 11.49 2.33
N ILE A 270 16.89 10.24 2.44
CA ILE A 270 17.95 9.84 3.37
C ILE A 270 19.29 10.47 2.96
N ALA A 271 19.67 10.34 1.70
CA ALA A 271 20.93 10.86 1.18
C ALA A 271 21.04 12.39 1.36
N SER A 272 19.93 13.10 1.11
CA SER A 272 19.86 14.57 1.18
C SER A 272 19.47 15.10 2.55
N GLY A 273 19.27 14.25 3.55
CA GLY A 273 18.88 14.66 4.91
C GLY A 273 17.56 15.45 4.97
N LYS A 274 16.56 15.06 4.17
CA LYS A 274 15.27 15.77 4.12
C LYS A 274 14.46 15.53 5.40
N SER A 275 13.80 16.57 5.90
CA SER A 275 12.98 16.53 7.12
C SER A 275 11.83 15.51 7.03
N TYR A 276 11.26 15.32 5.84
CA TYR A 276 10.18 14.37 5.60
C TYR A 276 10.65 12.90 5.49
N SER A 277 11.96 12.61 5.61
CA SER A 277 12.51 11.26 5.37
C SER A 277 11.85 10.19 6.25
N HIS A 278 11.67 10.44 7.54
CA HIS A 278 11.01 9.46 8.43
C HIS A 278 9.51 9.33 8.17
N ILE A 279 8.83 10.42 7.81
CA ILE A 279 7.40 10.40 7.47
C ILE A 279 7.19 9.56 6.21
N LEU A 280 7.99 9.82 5.16
CA LEU A 280 7.94 9.07 3.91
C LEU A 280 8.19 7.57 4.14
N GLN A 281 9.26 7.22 4.86
CA GLN A 281 9.56 5.83 5.20
C GLN A 281 8.42 5.15 5.96
N PHE A 282 7.83 5.84 6.94
CA PHE A 282 6.69 5.32 7.69
C PHE A 282 5.47 5.09 6.80
N THR A 283 5.14 6.06 5.94
CA THR A 283 4.01 5.95 5.00
C THR A 283 4.18 4.79 4.04
N VAL A 284 5.37 4.63 3.43
CA VAL A 284 5.64 3.50 2.53
C VAL A 284 5.56 2.17 3.26
N CYS A 285 6.11 2.07 4.48
CA CYS A 285 5.98 0.84 5.27
C CYS A 285 4.53 0.48 5.59
N LEU A 286 3.67 1.47 5.89
CA LEU A 286 2.24 1.21 6.10
C LEU A 286 1.56 0.69 4.83
N GLY A 287 1.90 1.24 3.66
CA GLY A 287 1.43 0.73 2.36
C GLY A 287 1.80 -0.73 2.17
N GLN A 288 3.08 -1.07 2.31
CA GLN A 288 3.60 -2.43 2.17
C GLN A 288 2.92 -3.41 3.12
N LEU A 289 2.80 -3.05 4.40
CA LEU A 289 2.15 -3.89 5.39
C LEU A 289 0.66 -4.09 5.10
N TYR A 290 -0.02 -3.05 4.64
CA TYR A 290 -1.42 -3.16 4.23
C TYR A 290 -1.58 -4.04 2.99
N GLY A 291 -0.73 -3.86 1.98
CA GLY A 291 -0.67 -4.70 0.77
C GLY A 291 -0.43 -6.17 1.13
N CYS A 292 0.54 -6.47 1.99
CA CYS A 292 0.78 -7.82 2.49
C CYS A 292 -0.41 -8.39 3.26
N LEU A 293 -1.07 -7.59 4.10
CA LEU A 293 -2.29 -8.04 4.80
C LEU A 293 -3.38 -8.43 3.80
N VAL A 294 -3.67 -7.58 2.82
CA VAL A 294 -4.64 -7.90 1.76
C VAL A 294 -4.21 -9.17 1.03
N TYR A 295 -2.94 -9.28 0.64
CA TYR A 295 -2.38 -10.43 -0.07
C TYR A 295 -2.59 -11.77 0.66
N PHE A 296 -2.29 -11.82 1.97
CA PHE A 296 -2.44 -13.02 2.79
C PHE A 296 -3.90 -13.30 3.16
N ILE A 297 -4.69 -12.27 3.44
CA ILE A 297 -6.10 -12.42 3.80
C ILE A 297 -6.90 -12.94 2.60
N THR A 298 -6.69 -12.41 1.40
CA THR A 298 -7.41 -12.92 0.21
C THR A 298 -7.04 -14.35 -0.08
N ALA A 299 -5.76 -14.72 0.09
CA ALA A 299 -5.30 -16.11 -0.02
C ALA A 299 -6.01 -17.05 0.95
N TYR A 300 -6.18 -16.61 2.20
CA TYR A 300 -6.90 -17.35 3.23
C TYR A 300 -8.39 -17.47 2.92
N LEU A 301 -9.02 -16.37 2.48
CA LEU A 301 -10.44 -16.33 2.13
C LEU A 301 -10.78 -17.18 0.90
N ASP A 302 -9.86 -17.28 -0.07
CA ASP A 302 -9.96 -18.16 -1.24
C ASP A 302 -9.72 -19.64 -0.90
N GLY A 303 -9.53 -19.96 0.39
CA GLY A 303 -9.33 -21.32 0.86
C GLY A 303 -8.01 -21.92 0.39
N PHE A 304 -7.01 -21.08 0.08
CA PHE A 304 -5.65 -21.53 -0.18
C PHE A 304 -5.50 -22.46 -1.40
N ASN A 305 -6.37 -22.31 -2.41
CA ASN A 305 -6.44 -23.18 -3.59
C ASN A 305 -5.54 -22.76 -4.77
N PHE A 306 -4.37 -22.16 -4.51
CA PHE A 306 -3.57 -21.46 -5.53
C PHE A 306 -2.12 -21.95 -5.72
N TRP A 307 -1.61 -22.86 -4.87
CA TRP A 307 -0.22 -23.31 -4.98
C TRP A 307 -0.11 -24.69 -5.63
N THR A 308 1.06 -24.96 -6.20
CA THR A 308 1.31 -26.21 -6.93
C THR A 308 1.93 -27.31 -6.07
N SER A 309 2.68 -26.95 -5.02
CA SER A 309 3.27 -27.90 -4.07
C SER A 309 3.60 -27.23 -2.73
N PRO A 310 3.82 -28.00 -1.65
CA PRO A 310 4.23 -27.44 -0.35
C PRO A 310 5.54 -26.65 -0.41
N PHE A 311 6.49 -27.03 -1.27
CA PHE A 311 7.72 -26.26 -1.47
C PHE A 311 7.42 -24.84 -1.96
N TYR A 312 6.55 -24.74 -2.97
CA TYR A 312 6.14 -23.47 -3.54
C TYR A 312 5.35 -22.62 -2.54
N PHE A 313 4.50 -23.23 -1.73
CA PHE A 313 3.81 -22.51 -0.65
C PHE A 313 4.79 -21.91 0.37
N TRP A 314 5.71 -22.72 0.91
CA TRP A 314 6.58 -22.23 1.99
C TRP A 314 7.72 -21.33 1.50
N ALA A 315 8.38 -21.68 0.40
CA ALA A 315 9.54 -20.93 -0.08
C ALA A 315 9.12 -19.64 -0.81
N TYR A 316 8.07 -19.68 -1.62
CA TYR A 316 7.66 -18.54 -2.44
C TYR A 316 6.58 -17.72 -1.72
N PHE A 317 5.43 -18.34 -1.43
CA PHE A 317 4.29 -17.62 -0.88
C PHE A 317 4.57 -17.09 0.53
N ILE A 318 5.09 -17.90 1.45
CA ILE A 318 5.45 -17.42 2.80
C ILE A 318 6.85 -16.78 2.80
N GLY A 319 7.86 -17.50 2.31
CA GLY A 319 9.27 -17.14 2.44
C GLY A 319 9.62 -15.81 1.78
N ALA A 320 9.33 -15.66 0.48
CA ALA A 320 9.67 -14.44 -0.25
C ALA A 320 8.93 -13.22 0.34
N ASN A 321 7.62 -13.34 0.59
CA ASN A 321 6.78 -12.24 1.09
C ASN A 321 7.08 -11.85 2.54
N SER A 322 7.66 -12.73 3.36
CA SER A 322 7.96 -12.44 4.77
C SER A 322 8.89 -11.22 4.95
N SER A 323 9.77 -10.97 3.98
CA SER A 323 10.68 -9.82 4.03
C SER A 323 9.93 -8.47 3.97
N TRP A 324 8.87 -8.38 3.16
CA TRP A 324 7.96 -7.23 3.06
C TRP A 324 7.03 -7.06 4.27
N VAL A 325 7.02 -8.01 5.21
CA VAL A 325 6.35 -7.84 6.51
C VAL A 325 7.36 -7.41 7.58
N VAL A 326 8.45 -8.17 7.73
CA VAL A 326 9.38 -7.99 8.86
C VAL A 326 10.15 -6.68 8.74
N ILE A 327 10.76 -6.41 7.58
CA ILE A 327 11.63 -5.25 7.41
C ILE A 327 10.83 -3.94 7.48
N PRO A 328 9.68 -3.80 6.77
CA PRO A 328 8.85 -2.61 6.89
C PRO A 328 8.31 -2.39 8.31
N THR A 329 7.98 -3.44 9.05
CA THR A 329 7.59 -3.31 10.47
C THR A 329 8.71 -2.68 11.30
N MET A 330 9.94 -3.16 11.15
CA MET A 330 11.10 -2.61 11.88
C MET A 330 11.36 -1.15 11.52
N ILE A 331 11.27 -0.80 10.24
CA ILE A 331 11.48 0.57 9.76
C ILE A 331 10.34 1.49 10.24
N ALA A 332 9.09 1.02 10.20
CA ALA A 332 7.94 1.77 10.70
C ALA A 332 8.09 2.09 12.19
N ILE A 333 8.45 1.11 13.03
CA ILE A 333 8.70 1.31 14.46
C ILE A 333 9.83 2.32 14.68
N ARG A 334 10.92 2.22 13.93
CA ARG A 334 12.05 3.17 14.01
C ARG A 334 11.60 4.59 13.65
N SER A 335 10.94 4.76 12.51
CA SER A 335 10.50 6.07 12.02
C SER A 335 9.45 6.67 12.95
N TRP A 336 8.50 5.89 13.44
CA TRP A 336 7.52 6.32 14.45
C TRP A 336 8.20 6.89 15.69
N LYS A 337 9.15 6.15 16.28
CA LYS A 337 9.91 6.61 17.45
C LYS A 337 10.64 7.94 17.19
N LYS A 338 11.24 8.10 16.01
CA LYS A 338 11.96 9.32 15.63
C LYS A 338 11.01 10.51 15.43
N ILE A 339 9.86 10.29 14.81
CA ILE A 339 8.82 11.30 14.64
C ILE A 339 8.31 11.76 16.01
N CYS A 340 7.92 10.83 16.89
CA CYS A 340 7.46 11.17 18.24
C CYS A 340 8.52 11.95 19.04
N ALA A 341 9.79 11.54 18.99
CA ALA A 341 10.87 12.22 19.68
C ALA A 341 11.07 13.67 19.20
N ALA A 342 10.91 13.94 17.90
CA ALA A 342 11.01 15.29 17.35
C ALA A 342 9.96 16.24 17.96
N PHE A 343 8.70 15.80 18.06
CA PHE A 343 7.63 16.58 18.68
C PHE A 343 7.81 16.79 20.19
N GLN A 344 8.46 15.87 20.91
CA GLN A 344 8.76 16.07 22.33
C GLN A 344 9.82 17.16 22.53
N VAL A 345 10.86 17.20 21.69
CA VAL A 345 11.88 18.25 21.73
C VAL A 345 11.26 19.62 21.43
N GLU A 346 10.32 19.69 20.48
CA GLU A 346 9.61 20.92 20.15
C GLU A 346 8.81 21.46 21.35
N LYS A 347 8.08 20.59 22.06
CA LYS A 347 7.34 20.96 23.28
C LYS A 347 8.22 21.50 24.42
N VAL A 348 9.46 21.02 24.52
CA VAL A 348 10.42 21.52 25.50
C VAL A 348 10.95 22.91 25.11
N LYS A 349 11.12 23.18 23.81
CA LYS A 349 11.56 24.49 23.33
C LYS A 349 10.50 25.59 23.43
N THR A 350 9.22 25.22 23.46
CA THR A 350 8.09 26.15 23.57
C THR A 350 7.67 26.45 25.01
N LYS A 351 8.25 25.77 26.00
CA LYS A 351 8.07 26.04 27.43
C LYS A 351 9.23 26.86 27.98
#